data_AF-A0AAW5EVZ1-F1
#
_entry.id   AF-A0AAW5EVZ1-F1
#
_cell.length_a   1.000
_cell.length_b   1.000
_cell.length_c   1.000
_cell.angle_alpha   90.00
_cell.angle_beta   90.00
_cell.angle_gamma   90.00
#
_symmetry.space_group_name_H-M   'P 1'
#
loop_
_entity.id
_entity.type
_entity.pdbx_description
1 polymer ?
#
loop_
_entity_poly.entity_id
_entity_poly.type
_entity_poly.pdbx_seq_one_letter_code
_entity_poly.pdbx_strand_id
1 'polypeptide(L)'
;LYLQPVQDLTLNTNVSVTQYQFLVADSDTNRLATWVPRLTDALRREPALADVTSDLQAQGLAASVTLDRATGARFSITPETVDNLLYDSFGQRQISTIYTQSNQYRVILEAEPSLQNTPEALDRLYLAASGSGAASTSGPTRDPSSGLVPMSTVTRMTASTAPLLITHVAQFPASTISFNVAPGYSLGAATDAIERVEKSLHLPATMQTSFQGTAAVFAGSMSNEAWLILAALVAVYIVLGVLYESFIHPLTILSTLPSAAIGALLVLWV
;
A
#
# COMPACT_ATOMS: atom_id res chain seq x y z
N LEU A 1 -17.91 6.95 -8.00
CA LEU A 1 -18.66 5.69 -8.19
C LEU A 1 -17.93 4.95 -9.29
N TYR A 2 -17.28 3.82 -8.97
CA TYR A 2 -16.41 3.10 -9.91
C TYR A 2 -17.12 1.81 -10.33
N LEU A 3 -17.18 1.56 -11.64
CA LEU A 3 -17.87 0.43 -12.23
C LEU A 3 -16.84 -0.64 -12.59
N GLN A 4 -17.02 -1.86 -12.08
CA GLN A 4 -16.23 -3.02 -12.46
C GLN A 4 -17.10 -3.96 -13.32
N PRO A 5 -16.55 -4.57 -14.38
CA PRO A 5 -17.23 -5.65 -15.08
C PRO A 5 -17.36 -6.86 -14.14
N VAL A 6 -18.57 -7.40 -14.00
CA VAL A 6 -18.83 -8.61 -13.21
C VAL A 6 -18.15 -9.80 -13.91
N GLN A 7 -17.23 -10.48 -13.23
CA GLN A 7 -16.66 -11.75 -13.67
C GLN A 7 -17.06 -12.88 -12.72
N ASP A 8 -17.38 -14.05 -13.29
CA ASP A 8 -17.80 -15.24 -12.54
C ASP A 8 -16.67 -15.90 -11.72
N LEU A 9 -15.39 -15.55 -12.00
CA LEU A 9 -14.23 -16.11 -11.30
C LEU A 9 -13.19 -15.03 -10.99
N THR A 10 -13.16 -14.53 -9.77
CA THR A 10 -12.13 -13.61 -9.28
C THR A 10 -11.10 -14.37 -8.44
N LEU A 11 -9.86 -14.46 -8.92
CA LEU A 11 -8.73 -15.06 -8.18
C LEU A 11 -8.01 -14.06 -7.25
N ASN A 12 -8.57 -12.84 -7.10
CA ASN A 12 -7.94 -11.78 -6.34
C ASN A 12 -8.28 -11.91 -4.85
N THR A 13 -7.25 -11.93 -4.00
CA THR A 13 -7.38 -11.99 -2.53
C THR A 13 -7.49 -10.62 -1.87
N ASN A 14 -7.24 -9.53 -2.62
CA ASN A 14 -7.33 -8.15 -2.14
C ASN A 14 -8.31 -7.33 -3.00
N VAL A 15 -9.14 -6.52 -2.33
CA VAL A 15 -10.08 -5.60 -2.99
C VAL A 15 -9.29 -4.43 -3.59
N SER A 16 -9.23 -4.36 -4.92
CA SER A 16 -8.65 -3.25 -5.68
C SER A 16 -9.73 -2.49 -6.45
N VAL A 17 -9.43 -1.23 -6.78
CA VAL A 17 -10.35 -0.36 -7.54
C VAL A 17 -10.49 -0.84 -8.99
N THR A 18 -9.43 -1.41 -9.57
CA THR A 18 -9.40 -1.93 -10.95
C THR A 18 -9.17 -3.44 -11.00
N GLN A 19 -9.26 -4.02 -12.20
CA GLN A 19 -9.23 -5.47 -12.42
C GLN A 19 -7.85 -6.11 -12.16
N TYR A 20 -6.77 -5.44 -12.59
CA TYR A 20 -5.41 -5.96 -12.52
C TYR A 20 -4.58 -5.18 -11.51
N GLN A 21 -3.69 -5.90 -10.83
CA GLN A 21 -2.88 -5.39 -9.73
C GLN A 21 -1.40 -5.65 -9.99
N PHE A 22 -0.60 -4.68 -9.59
CA PHE A 22 0.84 -4.68 -9.71
C PHE A 22 1.43 -4.14 -8.41
N LEU A 23 2.28 -4.92 -7.77
CA LEU A 23 2.88 -4.62 -6.48
C LEU A 23 4.27 -4.03 -6.67
N VAL A 24 4.56 -2.99 -5.90
CA VAL A 24 5.89 -2.40 -5.75
C VAL A 24 6.28 -2.46 -4.28
N ALA A 25 7.37 -3.15 -3.96
CA ALA A 25 7.90 -3.28 -2.61
C ALA A 25 9.32 -2.72 -2.52
N ASP A 26 9.66 -2.10 -1.39
CA ASP A 26 11.03 -1.65 -1.08
C ASP A 26 11.23 -1.73 0.44
N SER A 27 12.48 -1.80 0.90
CA SER A 27 12.81 -1.72 2.32
C SER A 27 12.66 -0.31 2.90
N ASP A 28 12.64 0.72 2.06
CA ASP A 28 12.51 2.14 2.45
C ASP A 28 11.18 2.74 1.98
N THR A 29 10.34 3.13 2.94
CA THR A 29 9.04 3.77 2.71
C THR A 29 9.16 5.13 2.00
N ASN A 30 10.25 5.88 2.22
CA ASN A 30 10.44 7.18 1.56
C ASN A 30 10.75 7.02 0.07
N ARG A 31 11.43 5.93 -0.30
CA ARG A 31 11.67 5.60 -1.71
C ARG A 31 10.37 5.24 -2.40
N LEU A 32 9.52 4.44 -1.77
CA LEU A 32 8.17 4.15 -2.28
C LEU A 32 7.38 5.44 -2.47
N ALA A 33 7.41 6.35 -1.49
CA ALA A 33 6.74 7.65 -1.58
C ALA A 33 7.21 8.52 -2.77
N THR A 34 8.45 8.34 -3.22
CA THR A 34 9.04 9.11 -4.34
C THR A 34 8.80 8.44 -5.69
N TRP A 35 8.96 7.12 -5.77
CA TRP A 35 8.96 6.39 -7.03
C TRP A 35 7.60 5.85 -7.45
N VAL A 36 6.73 5.46 -6.51
CA VAL A 36 5.40 4.97 -6.85
C VAL A 36 4.58 6.02 -7.60
N PRO A 37 4.58 7.32 -7.22
CA PRO A 37 3.90 8.34 -8.00
C PRO A 37 4.50 8.52 -9.40
N ARG A 38 5.83 8.51 -9.52
CA ARG A 38 6.52 8.62 -10.83
C ARG A 38 6.19 7.46 -11.75
N LEU A 39 6.16 6.24 -11.21
CA LEU A 39 5.79 5.04 -11.93
C LEU A 39 4.32 5.10 -12.35
N THR A 40 3.42 5.46 -11.42
CA THR A 40 1.99 5.62 -11.70
C THR A 40 1.75 6.65 -12.80
N ASP A 41 2.42 7.81 -12.75
CA ASP A 41 2.28 8.86 -13.77
C ASP A 41 2.86 8.47 -15.13
N ALA A 42 3.93 7.68 -15.16
CA ALA A 42 4.46 7.12 -16.40
C ALA A 42 3.51 6.07 -16.99
N LEU A 43 2.97 5.17 -16.16
CA LEU A 43 1.99 4.16 -16.56
C LEU A 43 0.69 4.80 -17.08
N ARG A 44 0.24 5.92 -16.51
CA ARG A 44 -0.91 6.69 -17.01
C ARG A 44 -0.73 7.24 -18.43
N ARG A 45 0.51 7.37 -18.91
CA ARG A 45 0.80 7.85 -20.27
C ARG A 45 0.82 6.73 -21.30
N GLU A 46 0.82 5.47 -20.87
CA GLU A 46 0.82 4.32 -21.78
C GLU A 46 -0.58 4.08 -22.35
N PRO A 47 -0.73 3.98 -23.69
CA PRO A 47 -2.04 3.82 -24.32
C PRO A 47 -2.66 2.44 -24.08
N ALA A 48 -1.87 1.44 -23.69
CA ALA A 48 -2.34 0.09 -23.38
C ALA A 48 -3.02 -0.02 -21.99
N LEU A 49 -2.88 1.01 -21.14
CA LEU A 49 -3.37 1.03 -19.77
C LEU A 49 -4.50 2.05 -19.61
N ALA A 50 -5.48 1.71 -18.77
CA ALA A 50 -6.59 2.58 -18.40
C ALA A 50 -6.74 2.60 -16.86
N ASP A 51 -7.30 3.69 -16.33
CA ASP A 51 -7.66 3.87 -14.91
C ASP A 51 -6.53 3.55 -13.90
N VAL A 52 -5.27 3.87 -14.24
CA VAL A 52 -4.13 3.56 -13.37
C VAL A 52 -4.19 4.39 -12.08
N THR A 53 -4.19 3.71 -10.93
CA THR A 53 -4.20 4.30 -9.60
C THR A 53 -3.29 3.55 -8.63
N SER A 54 -2.85 4.20 -7.56
CA SER A 54 -2.04 3.60 -6.49
C SER A 54 -2.76 3.68 -5.15
N ASP A 55 -2.58 2.69 -4.29
CA ASP A 55 -3.05 2.71 -2.90
C ASP A 55 -2.14 3.50 -1.94
N LEU A 56 -1.00 4.02 -2.43
CA LEU A 56 -0.04 4.79 -1.64
C LEU A 56 -0.67 6.06 -1.06
N GLN A 57 -0.73 6.16 0.27
CA GLN A 57 -1.21 7.34 1.00
C GLN A 57 -0.07 8.05 1.73
N ALA A 58 0.91 8.55 0.99
CA ALA A 58 2.11 9.19 1.57
C ALA A 58 1.93 10.66 1.96
N GLN A 59 0.81 11.30 1.60
CA GLN A 59 0.60 12.76 1.74
C GLN A 59 -0.34 13.16 2.89
N GLY A 60 -0.36 12.40 3.98
CA GLY A 60 -1.13 12.75 5.17
C GLY A 60 -0.56 13.98 5.88
N LEU A 61 -1.40 14.93 6.26
CA LEU A 61 -0.98 16.06 7.10
C LEU A 61 -0.71 15.57 8.52
N ALA A 62 0.46 15.88 9.05
CA ALA A 62 0.88 15.54 10.40
C ALA A 62 1.48 16.76 11.11
N ALA A 63 1.31 16.83 12.44
CA ALA A 63 2.00 17.79 13.28
C ALA A 63 3.06 17.05 14.09
N SER A 64 4.34 17.30 13.81
CA SER A 64 5.44 16.73 14.57
C SER A 64 5.79 17.63 15.75
N VAL A 65 5.64 17.11 16.96
CA VAL A 65 5.96 17.79 18.21
C VAL A 65 7.35 17.33 18.67
N THR A 66 8.31 18.24 18.71
CA THR A 66 9.67 17.97 19.20
C THR A 66 9.86 18.61 20.58
N LEU A 67 10.17 17.81 21.59
CA LEU A 67 10.48 18.28 22.94
C LEU A 67 11.92 18.78 23.04
N ASP A 68 12.11 20.02 23.49
CA ASP A 68 13.38 20.50 24.00
C ASP A 68 13.61 19.90 25.40
N ARG A 69 14.35 18.79 25.42
CA ARG A 69 14.67 18.07 26.66
C ARG A 69 15.42 18.92 27.68
N ALA A 70 16.24 19.88 27.23
CA ALA A 70 17.03 20.72 28.14
C ALA A 70 16.14 21.73 28.87
N THR A 71 15.21 22.36 28.14
CA THR A 71 14.23 23.29 28.73
C THR A 71 13.20 22.53 29.57
N GLY A 72 12.71 21.38 29.09
CA GLY A 72 11.79 20.52 29.85
C GLY A 72 12.36 20.04 31.19
N ALA A 73 13.64 19.64 31.22
CA ALA A 73 14.30 19.18 32.45
C ALA A 73 14.34 20.25 33.56
N ARG A 74 14.45 21.54 33.21
CA ARG A 74 14.42 22.66 34.16
C ARG A 74 13.08 22.81 34.88
N PHE A 75 12.00 22.38 34.23
CA PHE A 75 10.65 22.38 34.75
C PHE A 75 10.20 21.00 35.24
N SER A 76 11.12 20.02 35.32
CA SER A 76 10.79 18.63 35.67
C SER A 76 9.73 17.99 34.75
N ILE A 77 9.69 18.41 33.48
CA ILE A 77 8.79 17.87 32.45
C ILE A 77 9.50 16.73 31.74
N THR A 78 8.90 15.55 31.80
CA THR A 78 9.36 14.34 31.11
C THR A 78 8.67 14.19 29.75
N PRO A 79 9.27 13.47 28.79
CA PRO A 79 8.59 13.10 27.54
C PRO A 79 7.23 12.43 27.79
N GLU A 80 7.15 11.58 28.81
CA GLU A 80 5.91 10.91 29.22
C GLU A 80 4.80 11.89 29.64
N THR A 81 5.14 13.00 30.29
CA THR A 81 4.15 14.03 30.67
C THR A 81 3.54 14.68 29.42
N VAL A 82 4.38 14.93 28.40
CA VAL A 82 3.95 15.50 27.12
C VAL A 82 3.10 14.50 26.34
N ASP A 83 3.52 13.24 26.26
CA ASP A 83 2.77 12.19 25.56
C ASP A 83 1.42 11.94 26.21
N ASN A 84 1.35 11.90 27.55
CA ASN A 84 0.08 11.79 28.28
C ASN A 84 -0.85 12.97 28.00
N LEU A 85 -0.35 14.21 28.03
CA LEU A 85 -1.16 15.40 27.74
C LEU A 85 -1.71 15.38 26.30
N LEU A 86 -0.88 15.01 25.34
CA LEU A 86 -1.30 14.87 23.94
C LEU A 86 -2.34 13.76 23.77
N TYR A 87 -2.15 12.63 24.44
CA TYR A 87 -3.08 11.50 24.39
C TYR A 87 -4.41 11.78 25.11
N ASP A 88 -4.39 12.55 26.21
CA ASP A 88 -5.59 13.00 26.93
C ASP A 88 -6.38 14.05 26.13
N SER A 89 -5.68 14.85 25.33
CA SER A 89 -6.29 15.98 24.59
C SER A 89 -6.82 15.57 23.22
N PHE A 90 -6.03 14.82 22.44
CA PHE A 90 -6.36 14.47 21.05
C PHE A 90 -6.48 12.96 20.80
N GLY A 91 -6.11 12.13 21.79
CA GLY A 91 -6.30 10.69 21.73
C GLY A 91 -7.68 10.29 22.24
N GLN A 92 -8.06 9.04 21.98
CA GLN A 92 -9.26 8.44 22.55
C GLN A 92 -8.91 7.67 23.84
N ARG A 93 -8.38 8.38 24.84
CA ARG A 93 -7.98 7.74 26.09
C ARG A 93 -9.20 7.28 26.88
N GLN A 94 -9.39 5.97 26.97
CA GLN A 94 -10.38 5.38 27.86
C GLN A 94 -9.90 5.44 29.32
N ILE A 95 -10.61 6.20 30.15
CA ILE A 95 -10.29 6.36 31.59
C ILE A 95 -11.11 5.45 32.49
N SER A 96 -12.30 5.03 32.05
CA SER A 96 -13.18 4.15 32.82
C SER A 96 -14.20 3.46 31.89
N THR A 97 -14.85 2.43 32.41
CA THR A 97 -16.00 1.78 31.77
C THR A 97 -17.16 1.81 32.75
N ILE A 98 -18.30 2.35 32.32
CA ILE A 98 -19.56 2.28 33.07
C ILE A 98 -20.27 1.00 32.65
N TYR A 99 -20.52 0.12 33.61
CA TYR A 99 -21.27 -1.12 33.39
C TYR A 99 -22.75 -0.88 33.69
N THR A 100 -23.61 -1.24 32.75
CA THR A 100 -25.07 -1.30 32.94
C THR A 100 -25.53 -2.75 32.85
N GLN A 101 -26.82 -3.04 33.11
CA GLN A 101 -27.34 -4.41 33.11
C GLN A 101 -27.20 -5.14 31.76
N SER A 102 -27.18 -4.41 30.65
CA SER A 102 -27.13 -5.00 29.30
C SER A 102 -25.99 -4.49 28.44
N ASN A 103 -25.39 -3.35 28.76
CA ASN A 103 -24.38 -2.69 27.94
C ASN A 103 -23.21 -2.17 28.79
N GLN A 104 -22.08 -1.91 28.12
CA GLN A 104 -20.91 -1.26 28.71
C GLN A 104 -20.59 0.00 27.92
N TYR A 105 -20.35 1.11 28.62
CA TYR A 105 -20.02 2.41 28.01
C TYR A 105 -18.60 2.81 28.40
N ARG A 106 -17.77 3.08 27.39
CA ARG A 106 -16.39 3.57 27.60
C ARG A 106 -16.45 5.07 27.85
N VAL A 107 -15.83 5.52 28.93
CA VAL A 107 -15.63 6.94 29.22
C VAL A 107 -14.29 7.34 28.63
N ILE A 108 -14.34 8.20 27.62
CA ILE A 108 -13.17 8.70 26.89
C ILE A 108 -12.92 10.14 27.34
N LEU A 109 -11.67 10.41 27.75
CA LEU A 109 -11.22 11.77 28.02
C LEU A 109 -10.71 12.38 26.72
N GLU A 110 -11.23 13.56 26.37
CA GLU A 110 -10.83 14.31 25.18
C GLU A 110 -10.84 15.81 25.50
N ALA A 111 -10.05 16.61 24.77
CA ALA A 111 -10.14 18.07 24.84
C ALA A 111 -11.45 18.57 24.22
N GLU A 112 -11.83 19.81 24.53
CA GLU A 112 -13.01 20.44 23.93
C GLU A 112 -12.92 20.43 22.39
N PRO A 113 -14.00 20.08 21.65
CA PRO A 113 -13.94 19.93 20.18
C PRO A 113 -13.44 21.17 19.44
N SER A 114 -13.64 22.36 19.99
CA SER A 114 -13.15 23.64 19.47
C SER A 114 -11.61 23.74 19.48
N LEU A 115 -10.96 23.03 20.41
CA LEU A 115 -9.50 22.94 20.54
C LEU A 115 -8.89 21.76 19.76
N GLN A 116 -9.68 20.87 19.16
CA GLN A 116 -9.12 19.71 18.44
C GLN A 116 -8.75 20.01 16.98
N ASN A 117 -9.41 21.01 16.37
CA ASN A 117 -9.37 21.21 14.92
C ASN A 117 -8.22 22.09 14.42
N THR A 118 -7.48 22.74 15.32
CA THR A 118 -6.43 23.70 14.94
C THR A 118 -5.09 23.32 15.56
N PRO A 119 -3.98 23.36 14.79
CA PRO A 119 -2.65 23.15 15.33
C PRO A 119 -2.28 24.16 16.43
N GLU A 120 -2.83 25.38 16.36
CA GLU A 120 -2.66 26.44 17.36
C GLU A 120 -3.22 26.09 18.74
N ALA A 121 -4.11 25.10 18.84
CA ALA A 121 -4.64 24.66 20.12
C ALA A 121 -3.58 24.01 21.02
N LEU A 122 -2.49 23.49 20.44
CA LEU A 122 -1.35 22.96 21.20
C LEU A 122 -0.68 24.05 22.05
N ASP A 123 -0.67 25.30 21.58
CA ASP A 123 -0.11 26.43 22.34
C ASP A 123 -0.97 26.80 23.56
N ARG A 124 -2.22 26.34 23.60
CA ARG A 124 -3.17 26.54 24.71
C ARG A 124 -3.13 25.42 25.74
N LEU A 125 -2.29 24.40 25.53
CA LEU A 125 -2.11 23.31 26.47
C LEU A 125 -1.03 23.66 27.50
N TYR A 126 -1.26 23.26 28.75
CA TYR A 126 -0.37 23.50 29.87
C TYR A 126 0.05 22.18 30.50
N LEU A 127 1.34 22.08 30.81
CA LEU A 127 1.96 20.94 31.49
C LEU A 127 2.12 21.28 32.97
N ALA A 128 1.79 20.33 33.86
CA ALA A 128 2.09 20.46 35.28
C ALA A 128 3.57 20.11 35.54
N ALA A 129 4.33 21.03 36.15
CA ALA A 129 5.69 20.75 36.59
C ALA A 129 5.66 19.82 37.80
N SER A 130 6.27 18.64 37.68
CA SER A 130 6.31 17.58 38.71
C SER A 130 7.02 17.95 40.03
N GLY A 131 7.47 19.20 40.18
CA GLY A 131 8.08 19.74 41.41
C GLY A 131 7.17 20.65 42.24
N SER A 132 5.98 21.00 41.75
CA SER A 132 4.98 21.75 42.52
C SER A 132 3.82 20.81 42.85
N GLY A 133 3.33 20.80 44.09
CA GLY A 133 2.26 19.89 44.57
C GLY A 133 0.88 20.07 43.92
N ALA A 134 0.82 20.50 42.65
CA ALA A 134 -0.39 20.64 41.86
C ALA A 134 -0.80 19.28 41.29
N ALA A 135 -1.45 18.49 42.15
CA ALA A 135 -2.18 17.28 41.76
C ALA A 135 -3.42 17.65 40.95
N SER A 136 -3.27 18.01 39.67
CA SER A 136 -4.40 18.04 38.74
C SER A 136 -3.96 18.18 37.28
N THR A 137 -4.33 17.20 36.46
CA THR A 137 -3.74 16.90 35.15
C THR A 137 -4.66 17.17 33.96
N SER A 138 -5.66 18.06 34.04
CA SER A 138 -6.47 18.44 32.86
C SER A 138 -7.38 19.66 33.09
N GLY A 139 -7.30 20.70 32.24
CA GLY A 139 -8.29 21.78 32.16
C GLY A 139 -7.77 23.15 31.66
N PRO A 140 -8.54 23.90 30.83
CA PRO A 140 -8.10 25.16 30.19
C PRO A 140 -8.17 26.42 31.09
N THR A 141 -8.58 26.29 32.36
CA THR A 141 -8.70 27.42 33.28
C THR A 141 -8.08 27.08 34.64
N ARG A 142 -6.86 27.56 34.91
CA ARG A 142 -6.32 27.61 36.28
C ARG A 142 -5.23 28.66 36.46
N ASP A 143 -5.16 29.14 37.70
CA ASP A 143 -4.35 30.23 38.23
C ASP A 143 -2.82 30.07 37.95
N PRO A 144 -2.13 31.10 37.42
CA PRO A 144 -0.70 31.08 37.10
C PRO A 144 0.24 30.92 38.31
N SER A 145 -0.28 30.89 39.54
CA SER A 145 0.51 30.64 40.76
C SER A 145 0.84 29.16 41.02
N SER A 146 0.19 28.23 40.31
CA SER A 146 0.57 26.82 40.27
C SER A 146 1.62 26.60 39.18
N GLY A 147 2.65 25.77 39.39
CA GLY A 147 3.78 25.56 38.48
C GLY A 147 3.41 24.92 37.13
N LEU A 148 2.58 25.60 36.36
CA LEU A 148 2.11 25.23 35.03
C LEU A 148 3.02 25.87 33.99
N VAL A 149 3.42 25.09 33.01
CA VAL A 149 4.33 25.48 31.95
C VAL A 149 3.59 25.33 30.63
N PRO A 150 3.41 26.41 29.84
CA PRO A 150 2.78 26.32 28.53
C PRO A 150 3.56 25.34 27.65
N MET A 151 2.86 24.47 26.93
CA MET A 151 3.49 23.43 26.11
C MET A 151 4.46 24.02 25.07
N SER A 152 4.11 25.18 24.49
CA SER A 152 4.93 25.93 23.53
C SER A 152 6.29 26.41 24.06
N THR A 153 6.49 26.45 25.38
CA THR A 153 7.79 26.85 25.97
C THR A 153 8.81 25.71 25.99
N VAL A 154 8.34 24.46 25.94
CA VAL A 154 9.19 23.26 26.01
C VAL A 154 9.12 22.42 24.74
N THR A 155 8.12 22.62 23.88
CA THR A 155 8.01 21.90 22.61
C THR A 155 8.04 22.85 21.41
N ARG A 156 8.47 22.31 20.27
CA ARG A 156 8.37 22.95 18.96
C ARG A 156 7.51 22.08 18.06
N MET A 157 6.43 22.65 17.55
CA MET A 157 5.61 22.01 16.54
C MET A 157 6.13 22.35 15.14
N THR A 158 6.17 21.35 14.27
CA THR A 158 6.41 21.52 12.83
C THR A 158 5.32 20.79 12.06
N ALA A 159 4.72 21.47 11.07
CA ALA A 159 3.85 20.81 10.12
C ALA A 159 4.70 19.93 9.21
N SER A 160 4.36 18.66 9.12
CA SER A 160 5.04 17.68 8.29
C SER A 160 4.03 16.83 7.54
N THR A 161 4.54 15.99 6.65
CA THR A 161 3.73 15.02 5.93
C THR A 161 4.13 13.63 6.38
N ALA A 162 3.15 12.76 6.63
CA ALA A 162 3.36 11.39 7.05
C ALA A 162 2.46 10.43 6.26
N PRO A 163 2.89 9.17 6.06
CA PRO A 163 2.03 8.17 5.46
C PRO A 163 0.83 7.87 6.37
N LEU A 164 -0.38 7.92 5.82
CA LEU A 164 -1.62 7.57 6.54
C LEU A 164 -1.76 6.06 6.74
N LEU A 165 -1.22 5.30 5.77
CA LEU A 165 -1.26 3.85 5.74
C LEU A 165 0.08 3.34 5.20
N ILE A 166 0.64 2.35 5.88
CA ILE A 166 1.81 1.60 5.40
C ILE A 166 1.38 0.16 5.23
N THR A 167 1.13 -0.25 3.99
CA THR A 167 0.84 -1.64 3.67
C THR A 167 2.14 -2.44 3.56
N HIS A 168 2.07 -3.71 3.92
CA HIS A 168 3.21 -4.62 3.88
C HIS A 168 2.85 -5.88 3.12
N VAL A 169 3.76 -6.37 2.29
CA VAL A 169 3.67 -7.67 1.63
C VAL A 169 4.99 -8.40 1.82
N ALA A 170 4.91 -9.66 2.25
CA ALA A 170 6.09 -10.48 2.56
C ALA A 170 7.09 -9.77 3.51
N GLN A 171 6.58 -9.06 4.51
CA GLN A 171 7.33 -8.27 5.51
C GLN A 171 8.01 -6.99 4.99
N PHE A 172 7.89 -6.67 3.70
CA PHE A 172 8.39 -5.41 3.14
C PHE A 172 7.26 -4.39 3.02
N PRO A 173 7.51 -3.10 3.31
CA PRO A 173 6.63 -2.04 2.89
C PRO A 173 6.35 -2.14 1.39
N ALA A 174 5.09 -2.01 1.00
CA ALA A 174 4.68 -2.14 -0.38
C ALA A 174 3.59 -1.14 -0.73
N SER A 175 3.35 -0.96 -2.03
CA SER A 175 2.19 -0.28 -2.56
C SER A 175 1.67 -1.05 -3.76
N THR A 176 0.35 -1.13 -3.85
CA THR A 176 -0.35 -1.74 -4.98
C THR A 176 -0.75 -0.64 -5.96
N ILE A 177 -0.24 -0.76 -7.18
CA ILE A 177 -0.73 -0.02 -8.34
C ILE A 177 -1.77 -0.91 -9.01
N SER A 178 -2.96 -0.38 -9.22
CA SER A 178 -4.05 -1.08 -9.87
C SER A 178 -4.35 -0.41 -11.21
N PHE A 179 -4.52 -1.20 -12.27
CA PHE A 179 -4.85 -0.73 -13.62
C PHE A 179 -5.95 -1.58 -14.29
N ASN A 180 -6.52 -1.03 -15.36
CA ASN A 180 -7.36 -1.73 -16.33
C ASN A 180 -6.62 -1.81 -17.68
N VAL A 181 -7.01 -2.73 -18.54
CA VAL A 181 -6.50 -2.81 -19.92
C VAL A 181 -7.33 -1.88 -20.80
N ALA A 182 -6.67 -1.07 -21.63
CA ALA A 182 -7.35 -0.16 -22.53
C ALA A 182 -8.14 -0.93 -23.62
N PRO A 183 -9.28 -0.41 -24.10
CA PRO A 183 -10.03 -1.05 -25.19
C PRO A 183 -9.16 -1.27 -26.44
N GLY A 184 -9.22 -2.48 -27.01
CA GLY A 184 -8.43 -2.86 -28.18
C GLY A 184 -7.01 -3.35 -27.87
N TYR A 185 -6.61 -3.39 -26.59
CA TYR A 185 -5.35 -3.98 -26.15
C TYR A 185 -5.58 -5.30 -25.41
N SER A 186 -4.59 -6.19 -25.48
CA SER A 186 -4.57 -7.43 -24.70
C SER A 186 -3.89 -7.22 -23.35
N LEU A 187 -4.16 -8.10 -22.38
CA LEU A 187 -3.46 -8.08 -21.10
C LEU A 187 -1.94 -8.23 -21.26
N GLY A 188 -1.50 -9.04 -22.23
CA GLY A 188 -0.07 -9.17 -22.57
C GLY A 188 0.55 -7.85 -23.02
N ALA A 189 -0.15 -7.08 -23.88
CA ALA A 189 0.33 -5.76 -24.30
C ALA A 189 0.42 -4.77 -23.11
N ALA A 190 -0.49 -4.88 -22.13
CA ALA A 190 -0.46 -4.10 -20.90
C ALA A 190 0.71 -4.50 -19.98
N THR A 191 0.96 -5.80 -19.76
CA THR A 191 2.09 -6.27 -18.95
C THR A 191 3.43 -5.91 -19.59
N ASP A 192 3.56 -6.06 -20.91
CA ASP A 192 4.76 -5.67 -21.66
C ASP A 192 5.00 -4.15 -21.58
N ALA A 193 3.93 -3.35 -21.58
CA ALA A 193 4.04 -1.91 -21.38
C ALA A 193 4.53 -1.54 -19.99
N ILE A 194 4.01 -2.20 -18.95
CA ILE A 194 4.45 -2.00 -17.57
C ILE A 194 5.95 -2.33 -17.44
N GLU A 195 6.38 -3.50 -17.93
CA GLU A 195 7.80 -3.88 -17.89
C GLU A 195 8.71 -2.90 -18.63
N ARG A 196 8.26 -2.37 -19.78
CA ARG A 196 9.02 -1.40 -20.56
C ARG A 196 9.17 -0.08 -19.79
N VAL A 197 8.09 0.38 -19.15
CA VAL A 197 8.10 1.58 -18.32
C VAL A 197 9.03 1.41 -17.13
N GLU A 198 8.95 0.27 -16.43
CA GLU A 198 9.87 -0.06 -15.32
C GLU A 198 11.35 0.00 -15.75
N LYS A 199 11.68 -0.63 -16.89
CA LYS A 199 13.04 -0.63 -17.45
C LYS A 199 13.49 0.79 -17.83
N SER A 200 12.59 1.61 -18.37
CA SER A 200 12.91 2.99 -18.79
C SER A 200 13.16 3.94 -17.61
N LEU A 201 12.46 3.73 -16.49
CA LEU A 201 12.56 4.55 -15.28
C LEU A 201 13.83 4.26 -14.46
N HIS A 202 14.56 3.19 -14.78
CA HIS A 202 15.75 2.76 -14.04
C HIS A 202 15.47 2.66 -12.53
N LEU A 203 14.44 1.88 -12.18
CA LEU A 203 14.05 1.67 -10.78
C LEU A 203 15.27 1.21 -9.95
N PRO A 204 15.40 1.69 -8.70
CA PRO A 204 16.46 1.23 -7.81
C PRO A 204 16.44 -0.30 -7.65
N ALA A 205 17.62 -0.93 -7.57
CA ALA A 205 17.73 -2.39 -7.43
C ALA A 205 17.10 -2.95 -6.14
N THR A 206 16.79 -2.08 -5.17
CA THR A 206 16.06 -2.45 -3.94
C THR A 206 14.55 -2.57 -4.15
N MET A 207 14.01 -1.97 -5.22
CA MET A 207 12.59 -2.07 -5.54
C MET A 207 12.32 -3.38 -6.25
N GLN A 208 11.44 -4.17 -5.64
CA GLN A 208 10.93 -5.38 -6.23
C GLN A 208 9.53 -5.13 -6.74
N THR A 209 9.30 -5.52 -8.00
CA THR A 209 8.02 -5.41 -8.66
C THR A 209 7.45 -6.81 -8.91
N SER A 210 6.15 -6.97 -8.76
CA SER A 210 5.48 -8.25 -9.08
C SER A 210 4.03 -8.02 -9.48
N PHE A 211 3.58 -8.76 -10.50
CA PHE A 211 2.15 -8.83 -10.80
C PHE A 211 1.41 -9.62 -9.71
N GLN A 212 0.16 -9.27 -9.47
CA GLN A 212 -0.68 -9.91 -8.45
C GLN A 212 -1.99 -10.43 -9.04
N GLY A 213 -2.59 -11.42 -8.39
CA GLY A 213 -3.90 -11.97 -8.75
C GLY A 213 -3.94 -12.56 -10.17
N THR A 214 -4.96 -12.18 -10.95
CA THR A 214 -5.16 -12.66 -12.32
C THR A 214 -4.00 -12.32 -13.27
N ALA A 215 -3.36 -11.16 -13.11
CA ALA A 215 -2.20 -10.78 -13.92
C ALA A 215 -0.99 -11.70 -13.63
N ALA A 216 -0.79 -12.08 -12.36
CA ALA A 216 0.28 -13.02 -11.98
C ALA A 216 0.04 -14.42 -12.56
N VAL A 217 -1.21 -14.91 -12.48
CA VAL A 217 -1.57 -16.23 -13.04
C VAL A 217 -1.42 -16.21 -14.56
N PHE A 218 -1.81 -15.14 -15.24
CA PHE A 218 -1.62 -15.00 -16.69
C PHE A 218 -0.13 -15.05 -17.07
N ALA A 219 0.72 -14.28 -16.39
CA ALA A 219 2.17 -14.30 -16.61
C ALA A 219 2.78 -15.69 -16.33
N GLY A 220 2.35 -16.34 -15.25
CA GLY A 220 2.77 -17.71 -14.91
C GLY A 220 2.37 -18.74 -15.97
N SER A 221 1.11 -18.72 -16.42
CA SER A 221 0.59 -19.62 -17.45
C SER A 221 1.34 -19.47 -18.77
N MET A 222 1.61 -18.23 -19.20
CA MET A 222 2.33 -17.97 -20.46
C MET A 222 3.75 -18.55 -20.46
N SER A 223 4.43 -18.54 -19.30
CA SER A 223 5.75 -19.14 -19.15
C SER A 223 5.72 -20.68 -19.19
N ASN A 224 4.67 -21.29 -18.65
CA ASN A 224 4.52 -22.74 -18.59
C ASN A 224 3.96 -23.35 -19.89
N GLU A 225 3.17 -22.62 -20.67
CA GLU A 225 2.58 -23.12 -21.92
C GLU A 225 3.64 -23.62 -22.90
N ALA A 226 4.76 -22.91 -23.05
CA ALA A 226 5.85 -23.33 -23.93
C ALA A 226 6.43 -24.70 -23.51
N TRP A 227 6.62 -24.91 -22.20
CA TRP A 227 7.09 -26.18 -21.65
C TRP A 227 6.05 -27.30 -21.80
N LEU A 228 4.76 -26.97 -21.63
CA LEU A 228 3.67 -27.94 -21.81
C LEU A 228 3.52 -28.34 -23.28
N ILE A 229 3.64 -27.41 -24.22
CA ILE A 229 3.64 -27.69 -25.67
C ILE A 229 4.83 -28.58 -26.03
N LEU A 230 6.03 -28.27 -25.52
CA LEU A 230 7.21 -29.10 -25.73
C LEU A 230 7.01 -30.51 -25.15
N ALA A 231 6.52 -30.63 -23.93
CA ALA A 231 6.23 -31.92 -23.29
C ALA A 231 5.17 -32.72 -24.05
N ALA A 232 4.12 -32.05 -24.54
CA ALA A 232 3.09 -32.66 -25.37
C ALA A 232 3.65 -33.18 -26.70
N LEU A 233 4.51 -32.39 -27.37
CA LEU A 233 5.20 -32.82 -28.60
C LEU A 233 6.06 -34.07 -28.36
N VAL A 234 6.79 -34.12 -27.25
CA VAL A 234 7.60 -35.29 -26.86
C VAL A 234 6.72 -36.49 -26.55
N ALA A 235 5.64 -36.32 -25.79
CA ALA A 235 4.71 -37.40 -25.47
C ALA A 235 4.08 -37.99 -26.75
N VAL A 236 3.61 -37.13 -27.65
CA VAL A 236 3.06 -37.53 -28.96
C VAL A 236 4.12 -38.24 -29.80
N TYR A 237 5.37 -37.74 -29.82
CA TYR A 237 6.48 -38.40 -30.50
C TYR A 237 6.72 -39.83 -29.98
N ILE A 238 6.73 -40.02 -28.66
CA ILE A 238 6.92 -41.35 -28.03
C ILE A 238 5.76 -42.28 -28.37
N VAL A 239 4.52 -41.80 -28.23
CA VAL A 239 3.32 -42.61 -28.52
C VAL A 239 3.31 -43.05 -29.98
N LEU A 240 3.55 -42.14 -30.93
CA LEU A 240 3.67 -42.49 -32.34
C LEU A 240 4.87 -43.40 -32.61
N GLY A 241 6.02 -43.16 -31.97
CA GLY A 241 7.22 -43.99 -32.15
C GLY A 241 7.00 -45.44 -31.73
N VAL A 242 6.28 -45.66 -30.63
CA VAL A 242 5.90 -47.01 -30.17
C VAL A 242 4.84 -47.62 -31.11
N LEU A 243 3.86 -46.84 -31.55
CA LEU A 243 2.73 -47.34 -32.35
C LEU A 243 3.12 -47.70 -33.79
N TYR A 244 4.06 -46.96 -34.39
CA TYR A 244 4.56 -47.20 -35.74
C TYR A 244 5.89 -47.96 -35.78
N GLU A 245 6.44 -48.33 -34.62
CA GLU A 245 7.71 -49.06 -34.47
C GLU A 245 8.90 -48.42 -35.21
N SER A 246 8.83 -47.11 -35.45
CA SER A 246 9.77 -46.36 -36.29
C SER A 246 9.96 -44.95 -35.73
N PHE A 247 11.22 -44.51 -35.64
CA PHE A 247 11.59 -43.18 -35.14
C PHE A 247 11.45 -42.08 -36.21
N ILE A 248 11.28 -42.45 -37.48
CA ILE A 248 11.31 -41.51 -38.62
C ILE A 248 9.90 -41.01 -38.97
N HIS A 249 8.89 -41.91 -38.98
CA HIS A 249 7.51 -41.55 -39.32
C HIS A 249 6.86 -40.53 -38.36
N PRO A 250 7.04 -40.61 -37.03
CA PRO A 250 6.49 -39.62 -36.10
C PRO A 250 6.95 -38.19 -36.39
N LEU A 251 8.20 -38.02 -36.84
CA LEU A 251 8.81 -36.73 -37.15
C LEU A 251 8.15 -36.07 -38.36
N THR A 252 7.84 -36.84 -39.41
CA THR A 252 7.15 -36.35 -40.60
C THR A 252 5.70 -35.90 -40.30
N ILE A 253 5.00 -36.58 -39.40
CA ILE A 253 3.64 -36.22 -38.99
C ILE A 253 3.66 -34.97 -38.11
N LEU A 254 4.57 -34.88 -37.14
CA LEU A 254 4.75 -33.69 -36.30
C LEU A 254 5.12 -32.45 -37.12
N SER A 255 5.78 -32.61 -38.26
CA SER A 255 6.09 -31.50 -39.16
C SER A 255 4.85 -30.82 -39.77
N THR A 256 3.66 -31.42 -39.65
CA THR A 256 2.39 -30.80 -40.08
C THR A 256 1.78 -29.88 -39.01
N LEU A 257 2.16 -30.02 -37.73
CA LEU A 257 1.65 -29.19 -36.64
C LEU A 257 1.93 -27.69 -36.79
N PRO A 258 3.10 -27.24 -37.27
CA PRO A 258 3.35 -25.82 -37.50
C PRO A 258 2.33 -25.18 -38.47
N SER A 259 1.94 -25.88 -39.54
CA SER A 259 0.90 -25.38 -40.46
C SER A 259 -0.47 -25.33 -39.80
N ALA A 260 -0.83 -26.35 -39.01
CA ALA A 260 -2.08 -26.34 -38.26
C ALA A 260 -2.14 -25.19 -37.23
N ALA A 261 -1.02 -24.91 -36.56
CA ALA A 261 -0.90 -23.80 -35.62
C ALA A 261 -1.07 -22.44 -36.30
N ILE A 262 -0.45 -22.23 -37.48
CA ILE A 262 -0.63 -21.00 -38.27
C ILE A 262 -2.09 -20.83 -38.69
N GLY A 263 -2.76 -21.91 -39.12
CA GLY A 263 -4.19 -21.89 -39.46
C GLY A 263 -5.07 -21.49 -38.28
N ALA A 264 -4.81 -22.05 -37.09
CA ALA A 264 -5.54 -21.71 -35.87
C ALA A 264 -5.32 -20.23 -35.46
N LEU A 265 -4.09 -19.72 -35.55
CA LEU A 265 -3.77 -18.32 -35.24
C LEU A 265 -4.44 -17.35 -36.23
N LEU A 266 -4.50 -17.72 -37.52
CA LEU A 266 -5.19 -16.90 -38.53
C LEU A 266 -6.69 -16.79 -38.25
N VAL A 267 -7.33 -17.89 -37.83
CA VAL A 267 -8.76 -17.87 -37.48
C VAL A 267 -9.04 -17.03 -36.25
N LEU A 268 -8.12 -16.96 -35.28
CA LEU A 268 -8.27 -16.13 -34.08
C LEU A 268 -8.06 -14.63 -34.38
N TRP A 269 -7.22 -14.32 -35.37
CA TRP A 269 -6.94 -12.94 -35.76
C TRP A 269 -8.08 -12.27 -36.55
N VAL A 270 -8.87 -13.06 -37.29
CA VAL A 270 -10.01 -12.60 -38.12
C VAL A 270 -11.29 -12.50 -37.29
#